data_AF-A0A2W2KUN0-F1
#
_entry.id   AF-A0A2W2KUN0-F1
#
_cell.length_a   1.000
_cell.length_b   1.000
_cell.length_c   1.000
_cell.angle_alpha   90.00
_cell.angle_beta   90.00
_cell.angle_gamma   90.00
#
_symmetry.space_group_name_H-M   'P 1'
#
loop_
_entity.id
_entity.type
_entity.pdbx_description
1 polymer ?
#
loop_
_entity_poly.entity_id
_entity_poly.type
_entity_poly.pdbx_seq_one_letter_code
_entity_poly.pdbx_strand_id
1 'polypeptide(L)'
;MTEIDAKIDALVPAWLTLPDIAEKLGVEVTRVRQLVKEGQLIAVRRGENRALHVPAAFIDGDKVVKGLSGTLTLLRDDGFTVEEMIEWLFTP
;
A
#
# COMPACT_ATOMS: atom_id res chain seq x y z
N MET A 1 -6.56 7.89 -7.47
CA MET A 1 -6.49 7.30 -6.11
C MET A 1 -7.89 6.97 -5.73
N THR A 2 -8.13 5.67 -5.60
CA THR A 2 -9.45 5.05 -5.67
C THR A 2 -9.87 4.62 -4.25
N GLU A 3 -11.19 4.50 -4.07
CA GLU A 3 -11.82 4.00 -2.84
C GLU A 3 -11.90 2.48 -2.93
N ILE A 4 -11.51 1.79 -1.87
CA ILE A 4 -11.43 0.33 -1.89
C ILE A 4 -12.80 -0.31 -1.61
N ASP A 5 -13.14 -1.35 -2.37
CA ASP A 5 -14.34 -2.15 -2.13
C ASP A 5 -14.24 -2.92 -0.80
N ALA A 6 -15.37 -3.12 -0.11
CA ALA A 6 -15.43 -3.78 1.19
C ALA A 6 -14.89 -5.23 1.17
N LYS A 7 -15.04 -5.94 0.05
CA LYS A 7 -14.49 -7.29 -0.12
C LYS A 7 -12.96 -7.25 -0.10
N ILE A 8 -12.35 -6.34 -0.86
CA ILE A 8 -10.89 -6.22 -0.93
C ILE A 8 -10.35 -5.66 0.39
N ASP A 9 -11.07 -4.73 1.03
CA ASP A 9 -10.71 -4.22 2.35
C ASP A 9 -10.57 -5.34 3.39
N ALA A 10 -11.46 -6.34 3.33
CA ALA A 10 -11.46 -7.50 4.23
C ALA A 10 -10.34 -8.53 3.94
N LEU A 11 -9.71 -8.51 2.76
CA LEU A 11 -8.56 -9.39 2.45
C LEU A 11 -7.30 -8.95 3.18
N VAL A 12 -7.18 -7.66 3.51
CA VAL A 12 -5.98 -7.09 4.13
C VAL A 12 -6.11 -7.12 5.65
N PRO A 13 -5.26 -7.88 6.38
CA PRO A 13 -5.43 -8.06 7.83
C PRO A 13 -5.17 -6.79 8.65
N ALA A 14 -4.33 -5.89 8.15
CA ALA A 14 -3.94 -4.68 8.85
C ALA A 14 -3.52 -3.58 7.87
N TRP A 15 -3.79 -2.34 8.25
CA TRP A 15 -3.55 -1.15 7.44
C TRP A 15 -2.76 -0.12 8.26
N LEU A 16 -1.88 0.63 7.59
CA LEU A 16 -1.11 1.72 8.17
C LEU A 16 -1.41 3.02 7.46
N THR A 17 -1.51 4.12 8.21
CA THR A 17 -1.52 5.46 7.62
C THR A 17 -0.11 5.86 7.18
N LEU A 18 0.02 6.89 6.34
CA LEU A 18 1.35 7.36 5.94
C LEU A 18 2.20 7.87 7.12
N PRO A 19 1.63 8.57 8.13
CA PRO A 19 2.33 8.86 9.39
C PRO A 19 2.85 7.62 10.13
N ASP A 20 2.05 6.56 10.26
CA ASP A 20 2.50 5.34 10.96
C ASP A 20 3.67 4.67 10.24
N ILE A 21 3.65 4.68 8.90
CA ILE A 21 4.76 4.16 8.09
C ILE A 21 6.00 5.05 8.24
N ALA A 22 5.82 6.37 8.28
CA ALA A 22 6.92 7.31 8.45
C ALA A 22 7.65 7.08 9.78
N GLU A 23 6.88 6.89 10.86
CA GLU A 23 7.41 6.52 12.18
C GLU A 23 8.18 5.19 12.13
N LYS A 24 7.59 4.15 11.53
CA LYS A 24 8.24 2.82 11.40
C LYS A 24 9.54 2.85 10.61
N LEU A 25 9.57 3.58 9.50
CA LEU A 25 10.72 3.68 8.62
C LEU A 25 11.77 4.71 9.11
N GLY A 26 11.45 5.49 10.16
CA GLY A 26 12.33 6.56 10.64
C GLY A 26 12.54 7.68 9.61
N VAL A 27 11.52 8.03 8.84
CA VAL A 27 11.57 9.04 7.77
C VAL A 27 10.43 10.04 7.89
N GLU A 28 10.51 11.14 7.14
CA GLU A 28 9.41 12.11 7.03
C GLU A 28 8.21 11.54 6.25
N VAL A 29 6.98 11.98 6.58
CA VAL A 29 5.75 11.58 5.85
C VAL A 29 5.84 11.92 4.36
N THR A 30 6.53 13.00 4.00
CA THR A 30 6.79 13.38 2.60
C THR A 30 7.58 12.31 1.85
N ARG A 31 8.52 11.62 2.51
CA ARG A 31 9.24 10.49 1.91
C ARG A 31 8.30 9.33 1.64
N VAL A 32 7.40 8.98 2.56
CA VAL A 32 6.41 7.93 2.34
C VAL A 32 5.46 8.27 1.19
N ARG A 33 5.01 9.53 1.09
CA ARG A 33 4.23 10.01 -0.06
C ARG A 33 4.98 9.85 -1.38
N GLN A 34 6.28 10.09 -1.36
CA GLN A 34 7.13 9.90 -2.54
C GLN A 34 7.24 8.41 -2.92
N LEU A 35 7.37 7.48 -1.97
CA LEU A 35 7.34 6.04 -2.24
C LEU A 35 6.04 5.61 -2.94
N VAL A 36 4.90 6.16 -2.50
CA VAL A 36 3.61 5.90 -3.15
C VAL A 36 3.57 6.49 -4.57
N LYS A 37 4.07 7.72 -4.74
CA LYS A 37 4.13 8.39 -6.05
C LYS A 37 5.03 7.66 -7.05
N GLU A 38 6.14 7.10 -6.58
CA GLU A 38 7.10 6.32 -7.35
C GLU A 38 6.61 4.88 -7.61
N GLY A 39 5.48 4.48 -7.04
CA GLY A 39 4.94 3.13 -7.19
C GLY A 39 5.68 2.06 -6.38
N GLN A 40 6.56 2.47 -5.47
CA GLN A 40 7.26 1.57 -4.54
C GLN A 40 6.35 1.08 -3.41
N LEU A 41 5.28 1.84 -3.13
CA LEU A 41 4.14 1.45 -2.30
C LEU A 41 2.85 1.77 -3.07
N ILE A 42 1.76 1.09 -2.73
CA ILE A 42 0.41 1.45 -3.17
C ILE A 42 -0.45 1.81 -1.96
N ALA A 43 -1.37 2.75 -2.14
CA ALA A 43 -2.25 3.22 -1.09
C ALA A 43 -3.67 3.41 -1.63
N VAL A 44 -4.66 3.09 -0.80
CA VAL A 44 -6.09 3.30 -1.08
C VAL A 44 -6.68 4.30 -0.08
N ARG A 45 -7.80 4.92 -0.45
CA ARG A 45 -8.58 5.72 0.49
C ARG A 45 -9.59 4.82 1.19
N ARG A 46 -9.58 4.83 2.53
CA ARG A 46 -10.51 4.06 3.37
C ARG A 46 -10.86 4.79 4.67
N GLY A 47 -11.91 4.32 5.33
CA GLY A 47 -12.44 4.89 6.57
C GLY A 47 -13.21 6.20 6.38
N GLU A 48 -13.82 6.70 7.46
CA GLU A 48 -14.70 7.88 7.45
C GLU A 48 -14.02 9.13 6.86
N ASN A 49 -12.74 9.33 7.17
CA ASN A 49 -11.96 10.50 6.71
C ASN A 49 -11.32 10.31 5.32
N ARG A 50 -11.57 9.18 4.63
CA ARG A 50 -10.97 8.83 3.32
C ARG A 50 -9.45 9.02 3.29
N ALA A 51 -8.80 8.75 4.42
CA ALA A 51 -7.36 8.90 4.57
C ALA A 51 -6.61 7.81 3.79
N LEU A 52 -5.37 8.09 3.41
CA LEU A 52 -4.54 7.12 2.70
C LEU A 52 -4.03 6.05 3.65
N HIS A 53 -4.26 4.81 3.24
CA HIS A 53 -3.78 3.65 3.95
C HIS A 53 -3.02 2.72 3.00
N VAL A 54 -1.97 2.12 3.54
CA VAL A 54 -1.15 1.10 2.88
C VAL A 54 -1.33 -0.20 3.67
N PRO A 55 -1.41 -1.37 3.00
CA PRO A 55 -1.39 -2.65 3.69
C PRO A 55 -0.15 -2.77 4.59
N ALA A 56 -0.34 -3.11 5.86
CA ALA A 56 0.73 -3.19 6.84
C ALA A 56 1.80 -4.23 6.46
N ALA A 57 1.39 -5.29 5.74
CA ALA A 57 2.27 -6.35 5.26
C ALA A 57 3.32 -5.87 4.23
N PHE A 58 3.24 -4.63 3.73
CA PHE A 58 4.27 -4.05 2.86
C PHE A 58 5.48 -3.50 3.62
N ILE A 59 5.39 -3.41 4.95
CA ILE A 59 6.45 -2.90 5.81
C ILE A 59 6.98 -4.04 6.68
N ASP A 60 8.28 -4.30 6.60
CA ASP A 60 9.01 -5.30 7.39
C ASP A 60 9.93 -4.58 8.38
N GLY A 61 9.42 -4.28 9.58
CA GLY A 61 10.14 -3.48 10.58
C GLY A 61 10.37 -2.05 10.12
N ASP A 62 11.62 -1.71 9.81
CA ASP A 62 12.11 -0.38 9.44
C ASP A 62 12.33 -0.20 7.93
N LYS A 63 11.88 -1.16 7.12
CA LYS A 63 12.06 -1.17 5.66
C LYS A 63 10.80 -1.62 4.94
N VAL A 64 10.70 -1.26 3.66
CA VAL A 64 9.71 -1.83 2.75
C VAL A 64 10.10 -3.28 2.44
N VAL A 65 9.11 -4.17 2.32
CA VAL A 65 9.34 -5.58 1.95
C VAL A 65 10.18 -5.68 0.68
N LYS A 66 11.24 -6.50 0.76
CA LYS A 66 12.15 -6.70 -0.36
C LYS A 66 11.39 -7.32 -1.55
N GLY A 67 11.58 -6.74 -2.73
CA GLY A 67 10.95 -7.22 -3.96
C GLY A 67 9.57 -6.64 -4.24
N LEU A 68 8.91 -6.01 -3.26
CA LEU A 68 7.56 -5.44 -3.43
C LEU A 68 7.48 -4.49 -4.63
N SER A 69 8.42 -3.54 -4.74
CA SER A 69 8.44 -2.59 -5.86
C SER A 69 8.51 -3.28 -7.21
N GLY A 70 9.25 -4.38 -7.34
CA GLY A 70 9.36 -5.14 -8.59
C GLY A 70 8.05 -5.86 -8.93
N THR A 71 7.40 -6.46 -7.94
CA THR A 71 6.07 -7.08 -8.09
C THR A 71 5.02 -6.05 -8.49
N LEU A 72 5.01 -4.87 -7.85
CA LEU A 72 4.08 -3.78 -8.18
C LEU A 72 4.33 -3.22 -9.59
N THR A 73 5.58 -3.19 -10.06
CA THR A 73 5.90 -2.85 -11.45
C THR A 73 5.33 -3.89 -12.41
N LEU A 74 5.58 -5.18 -12.16
CA LEU A 74 5.08 -6.27 -13.02
C LEU A 74 3.56 -6.25 -13.15
N LEU A 75 2.84 -6.18 -12.02
CA LEU A 75 1.38 -6.14 -12.03
C LEU A 75 0.84 -4.91 -12.77
N ARG A 76 1.54 -3.78 -12.66
CA ARG A 76 1.15 -2.55 -13.37
C ARG A 76 1.36 -2.68 -14.88
N ASP A 77 2.46 -3.29 -15.29
CA ASP A 77 2.76 -3.55 -16.70
C ASP A 77 1.74 -4.52 -17.31
N ASP A 78 1.23 -5.47 -16.50
CA ASP A 78 0.11 -6.36 -16.85
C ASP A 78 -1.27 -5.67 -16.79
N GLY A 79 -1.32 -4.38 -16.46
CA GLY A 79 -2.54 -3.56 -16.51
C GLY A 79 -3.41 -3.59 -15.26
N PHE A 80 -2.94 -4.15 -14.15
CA PHE A 80 -3.70 -4.21 -12.90
C PHE A 80 -3.95 -2.80 -12.34
N THR A 81 -5.15 -2.59 -11.82
CA THR A 81 -5.49 -1.46 -10.95
C THR A 81 -4.93 -1.64 -9.54
N VAL A 82 -4.93 -0.59 -8.72
CA VAL A 82 -4.46 -0.68 -7.33
C VAL A 82 -5.30 -1.68 -6.53
N GLU A 83 -6.61 -1.67 -6.73
CA GLU A 83 -7.56 -2.59 -6.13
C GLU A 83 -7.24 -4.05 -6.51
N GLU A 84 -7.06 -4.32 -7.80
CA GLU A 84 -6.74 -5.66 -8.29
C GLU A 84 -5.37 -6.13 -7.82
N MET A 85 -4.38 -5.24 -7.70
CA MET A 85 -3.07 -5.58 -7.11
C MET A 85 -3.22 -6.04 -5.65
N ILE A 86 -4.03 -5.31 -4.86
CA ILE A 86 -4.28 -5.68 -3.46
C ILE A 86 -5.05 -7.00 -3.40
N GLU A 87 -6.08 -7.19 -4.22
CA GLU A 87 -6.81 -8.45 -4.27
C GLU A 87 -5.87 -9.61 -4.64
N TRP A 88 -5.04 -9.47 -5.67
CA TRP A 88 -4.08 -10.50 -6.09
C TRP A 88 -3.06 -10.84 -5.00
N LEU A 89 -2.51 -9.82 -4.31
CA LEU A 89 -1.48 -10.00 -3.27
C LEU A 89 -2.00 -10.64 -1.99
N PHE A 90 -3.28 -10.51 -1.68
CA PHE A 90 -3.88 -10.95 -0.42
C PHE A 90 -4.93 -12.07 -0.59
N THR A 91 -5.14 -12.55 -1.82
CA THR A 91 -5.93 -13.77 -2.06
C THR A 91 -5.07 -15.01 -1.76
N PRO A 92 -5.53 -15.94 -0.90
CA PRO A 92 -4.80 -17.16 -0.54
C PRO A 92 -4.51 -18.12 -1.70
#